data_AF-A0A9W7X3V5-F1
#
_entry.id   AF-A0A9W7X3V5-F1
#
_cell.length_a   1.000
_cell.length_b   1.000
_cell.length_c   1.000
_cell.angle_alpha   90.00
_cell.angle_beta   90.00
_cell.angle_gamma   90.00
#
_symmetry.space_group_name_H-M   'P 1'
#
loop_
_entity.id
_entity.type
_entity.pdbx_description
1 polymer ?
#
loop_
_entity_poly.entity_id
_entity_poly.type
_entity_poly.pdbx_seq_one_letter_code
_entity_poly.pdbx_strand_id
1 'polypeptide(L)'
;MVLPLGQEKQNKVGSTQKDLAHRFNIHQSTVSHIITTWANFLYTILGSVRIWMSEEAVKARMLEEFQDYPDTQVVLDCTEMRCQTPSSFLRQSEVFSPYKSHCTFKGLIGMAPHGAVTFVSSLYAGSVSDKELFKLFGIVPLLKPHMAIMVDKGFLVDDCVPCKVYRPAFLSSRKQMTGDEVKRREHNPLLV
;
A
#
# COMPACT_ATOMS: atom_id res chain seq x y z
N MET A 1 4.54 15.49 -9.33
CA MET A 1 6.00 15.36 -9.36
C MET A 1 6.35 14.37 -10.47
N VAL A 2 6.97 14.83 -11.56
CA VAL A 2 7.31 13.98 -12.72
C VAL A 2 8.58 13.20 -12.37
N LEU A 3 8.50 11.88 -12.27
CA LEU A 3 9.66 11.02 -12.03
C LEU A 3 10.42 10.77 -13.35
N PRO A 4 11.75 10.98 -13.40
CA PRO A 4 12.56 10.59 -14.55
C PRO A 4 12.76 9.06 -14.52
N LEU A 5 12.26 8.37 -15.54
CA LEU A 5 12.50 6.95 -15.80
C LEU A 5 13.82 6.79 -16.56
N GLY A 6 14.81 6.13 -15.96
CA GLY A 6 16.15 6.03 -16.53
C GLY A 6 16.80 4.66 -16.37
N GLN A 7 16.34 3.64 -17.12
CA GLN A 7 17.03 2.36 -17.47
C GLN A 7 17.57 1.42 -16.35
N GLU A 8 16.79 0.35 -16.13
CA GLU A 8 17.15 -1.09 -15.97
C GLU A 8 18.18 -1.61 -14.93
N LYS A 9 17.66 -2.29 -13.89
CA LYS A 9 17.75 -3.76 -13.67
C LYS A 9 16.71 -4.16 -12.61
N GLN A 10 15.74 -5.00 -12.96
CA GLN A 10 14.68 -5.42 -12.04
C GLN A 10 14.29 -6.86 -12.35
N ASN A 11 14.20 -7.73 -11.34
CA ASN A 11 13.50 -9.00 -11.44
C ASN A 11 12.06 -8.70 -11.85
N LYS A 12 11.70 -9.03 -13.09
CA LYS A 12 10.56 -8.47 -13.81
C LYS A 12 9.45 -9.51 -13.95
N VAL A 13 8.31 -9.23 -13.33
CA VAL A 13 7.03 -9.89 -13.65
C VAL A 13 6.29 -9.10 -14.77
N GLY A 14 6.99 -8.26 -15.53
CA GLY A 14 6.43 -7.44 -16.60
C GLY A 14 7.44 -7.12 -17.70
N SER A 15 6.97 -6.88 -18.92
CA SER A 15 7.81 -6.53 -20.08
C SER A 15 8.61 -5.25 -19.83
N THR A 16 9.88 -5.26 -20.22
CA THR A 16 10.72 -4.06 -20.16
C THR A 16 10.26 -3.04 -21.21
N GLN A 17 10.59 -1.76 -21.04
CA GLN A 17 10.35 -0.78 -22.11
C GLN A 17 11.10 -1.16 -23.40
N LYS A 18 12.28 -1.81 -23.30
CA LYS A 18 13.02 -2.32 -24.46
C LYS A 18 12.32 -3.51 -25.11
N ASP A 19 11.75 -4.41 -24.31
CA ASP A 19 10.95 -5.54 -24.79
C ASP A 19 9.69 -5.05 -25.52
N LEU A 20 8.96 -4.10 -24.93
CA LEU A 20 7.80 -3.48 -25.57
C LEU A 20 8.20 -2.77 -26.88
N ALA A 21 9.32 -2.02 -26.88
CA ALA A 21 9.83 -1.35 -28.07
C ALA A 21 10.11 -2.35 -29.21
N HIS A 22 10.76 -3.47 -28.87
CA HIS A 22 11.05 -4.55 -29.81
C HIS A 22 9.76 -5.22 -30.32
N ARG A 23 8.83 -5.59 -29.44
CA ARG A 23 7.58 -6.30 -29.79
C ARG A 23 6.65 -5.47 -30.67
N PHE A 24 6.60 -4.16 -30.44
CA PHE A 24 5.73 -3.24 -31.20
C PHE A 24 6.46 -2.55 -32.36
N ASN A 25 7.75 -2.84 -32.57
CA ASN A 25 8.59 -2.20 -33.59
C ASN A 25 8.52 -0.66 -33.55
N ILE A 26 8.64 -0.10 -32.34
CA ILE A 26 8.64 1.35 -32.10
C ILE A 26 9.84 1.74 -31.24
N HIS A 27 10.21 3.02 -31.25
CA HIS A 27 11.33 3.50 -30.44
C HIS A 27 11.01 3.41 -28.93
N GLN A 28 12.02 3.14 -28.11
CA GLN A 28 11.86 3.03 -26.65
C GLN A 28 11.30 4.32 -26.02
N SER A 29 11.66 5.49 -26.56
CA SER A 29 11.09 6.76 -26.12
C SER A 29 9.58 6.83 -26.36
N THR A 30 9.09 6.30 -27.49
CA THR A 30 7.66 6.23 -27.80
C THR A 30 6.91 5.37 -26.79
N VAL A 31 7.45 4.21 -26.41
CA VAL A 31 6.90 3.37 -25.33
C VAL A 31 6.82 4.16 -24.02
N SER A 32 7.91 4.84 -23.64
CA SER A 32 7.96 5.65 -22.42
C SER A 32 6.88 6.74 -22.42
N HIS A 33 6.74 7.48 -23.52
CA HIS A 33 5.74 8.53 -23.67
C HIS A 33 4.32 7.99 -23.55
N ILE A 34 4.03 6.85 -24.18
CA ILE A 34 2.71 6.19 -24.08
C ILE A 34 2.42 5.83 -22.62
N ILE A 35 3.33 5.13 -21.95
CA ILE A 35 3.15 4.70 -20.56
C ILE A 35 2.94 5.91 -19.64
N THR A 36 3.77 6.94 -19.75
CA THR A 36 3.66 8.15 -18.92
C THR A 36 2.35 8.89 -19.18
N THR A 37 1.92 8.99 -20.44
CA THR A 37 0.66 9.66 -20.79
C THR A 37 -0.54 8.95 -20.18
N TRP A 38 -0.61 7.62 -20.34
CA TRP A 38 -1.69 6.81 -19.77
C TRP A 38 -1.65 6.78 -18.24
N ALA A 39 -0.47 6.70 -17.63
CA ALA A 39 -0.33 6.76 -16.18
C ALA A 39 -0.84 8.10 -15.62
N ASN A 40 -0.50 9.23 -16.25
CA ASN A 40 -0.99 10.54 -15.85
C ASN A 40 -2.50 10.68 -16.05
N PHE A 41 -3.02 10.20 -17.18
CA PHE A 41 -4.46 10.20 -17.46
C PHE A 41 -5.23 9.38 -16.41
N LEU A 42 -4.78 8.15 -16.14
CA LEU A 42 -5.38 7.29 -15.12
C LEU A 42 -5.28 7.92 -13.73
N TYR A 43 -4.16 8.55 -13.39
CA TYR A 43 -4.01 9.29 -12.14
C TYR A 43 -5.05 10.41 -12.01
N THR A 44 -5.29 11.19 -13.07
CA THR A 44 -6.31 12.25 -13.05
C THR A 44 -7.72 11.68 -12.88
N ILE A 45 -8.07 10.64 -13.63
CA ILE A 45 -9.40 10.04 -13.57
C ILE A 45 -9.62 9.37 -12.21
N LEU A 46 -8.73 8.47 -11.79
CA LEU A 46 -8.87 7.72 -10.55
C LEU A 46 -8.74 8.64 -9.32
N GLY A 47 -7.86 9.66 -9.37
CA GLY A 47 -7.69 10.64 -8.29
C GLY A 47 -8.91 11.56 -8.10
N SER A 48 -9.79 11.68 -9.10
CA SER A 48 -11.05 12.42 -8.97
C SER A 48 -12.14 11.64 -8.21
N VAL A 49 -11.99 10.32 -8.07
CA VAL A 49 -12.97 9.46 -7.42
C VAL A 49 -12.85 9.60 -5.90
N ARG A 50 -13.95 9.99 -5.24
CA ARG A 50 -14.05 9.97 -3.79
C ARG A 50 -14.27 8.53 -3.32
N ILE A 51 -13.20 7.86 -2.95
CA ILE A 51 -13.21 6.45 -2.51
C ILE A 51 -13.53 6.27 -1.01
N TRP A 52 -13.51 7.34 -0.21
CA TRP A 52 -13.84 7.25 1.21
C TRP A 52 -15.31 6.90 1.42
N MET A 53 -15.58 5.85 2.19
CA MET A 53 -16.92 5.35 2.46
C MET A 53 -17.53 5.95 3.72
N SER A 54 -18.86 6.06 3.75
CA SER A 54 -19.58 6.41 4.98
C SER A 54 -19.57 5.25 5.97
N GLU A 55 -19.81 5.54 7.24
CA GLU A 55 -19.86 4.54 8.30
C GLU A 55 -20.99 3.52 8.07
N GLU A 56 -22.15 3.99 7.60
CA GLU A 56 -23.32 3.17 7.30
C GLU A 56 -23.01 2.19 6.17
N ALA A 57 -22.29 2.64 5.14
CA ALA A 57 -21.89 1.81 4.01
C ALA A 57 -20.89 0.72 4.42
N VAL A 58 -19.95 1.05 5.32
CA VAL A 58 -19.00 0.07 5.86
C VAL A 58 -19.73 -0.96 6.73
N LYS A 59 -20.57 -0.50 7.67
CA LYS A 59 -21.33 -1.35 8.58
C LYS A 59 -22.33 -2.27 7.87
N ALA A 60 -22.95 -1.79 6.78
CA ALA A 60 -23.89 -2.60 6.01
C ALA A 60 -23.26 -3.83 5.35
N ARG A 61 -21.92 -3.86 5.20
CA ARG A 61 -21.17 -4.96 4.60
C ARG A 61 -20.16 -5.57 5.57
N MET A 62 -20.37 -5.38 6.88
CA MET A 62 -19.45 -5.88 7.89
C MET A 62 -19.36 -7.41 7.81
N LEU A 63 -18.14 -7.95 7.74
CA LEU A 63 -17.91 -9.40 7.75
C LEU A 63 -17.92 -9.95 9.19
N GLU A 64 -18.31 -11.21 9.35
CA GLU A 64 -18.38 -11.87 10.66
C GLU A 64 -17.02 -11.93 11.38
N GLU A 65 -15.91 -12.01 10.63
CA GLU A 65 -14.55 -12.01 11.18
C GLU A 65 -14.19 -10.70 11.91
N PHE A 66 -14.93 -9.61 11.66
CA PHE A 66 -14.76 -8.32 12.33
C PHE A 66 -15.77 -8.09 13.47
N GLN A 67 -16.50 -9.13 13.91
CA GLN A 67 -17.50 -9.02 14.98
C GLN A 67 -16.92 -8.47 16.30
N ASP A 68 -15.67 -8.83 16.62
CA ASP A 68 -14.94 -8.31 17.80
C ASP A 68 -14.47 -6.85 17.63
N TYR A 69 -14.58 -6.31 16.41
CA TYR A 69 -14.12 -4.98 16.01
C TYR A 69 -15.18 -4.19 15.22
N PRO A 70 -16.42 -4.07 15.73
CA PRO A 70 -17.60 -3.64 14.95
C PRO A 70 -17.60 -2.16 14.55
N ASP A 71 -16.73 -1.36 15.16
CA ASP A 71 -16.51 0.07 14.90
C ASP A 71 -15.34 0.32 13.93
N THR A 72 -14.75 -0.73 13.35
CA THR A 72 -13.62 -0.58 12.40
C THR A 72 -14.09 0.07 11.10
N GLN A 73 -13.68 1.32 10.89
CA GLN A 73 -13.95 2.06 9.65
C GLN A 73 -12.96 1.68 8.54
N VAL A 74 -11.70 1.48 8.91
CA VAL A 74 -10.62 1.25 7.95
C VAL A 74 -9.48 0.43 8.56
N VAL A 75 -9.01 -0.55 7.81
CA VAL A 75 -7.76 -1.28 8.02
C VAL A 75 -6.66 -0.56 7.25
N LEU A 76 -5.58 -0.19 7.92
CA LEU A 76 -4.49 0.61 7.34
C LEU A 76 -3.19 -0.17 7.33
N ASP A 77 -2.50 -0.10 6.21
CA ASP A 77 -1.18 -0.69 6.03
C ASP A 77 -0.27 0.22 5.19
N CYS A 78 1.01 0.28 5.59
CA CYS A 78 2.05 0.97 4.84
C CYS A 78 2.68 0.01 3.84
N THR A 79 2.38 0.21 2.56
CA THR A 79 2.95 -0.58 1.48
C THR A 79 4.24 0.07 0.96
N GLU A 80 5.31 -0.72 0.86
CA GLU A 80 6.56 -0.32 0.20
C GLU A 80 6.62 -0.83 -1.25
N MET A 81 6.80 0.08 -2.20
CA MET A 81 7.03 -0.23 -3.60
C MET A 81 8.48 0.01 -3.97
N ARG A 82 9.14 -0.99 -4.55
CA ARG A 82 10.50 -0.83 -5.07
C ARG A 82 10.50 0.15 -6.24
N CYS A 83 11.46 1.06 -6.24
CA CYS A 83 11.70 1.97 -7.35
C CYS A 83 13.07 1.72 -7.94
N GLN A 84 13.30 2.33 -9.10
CA GLN A 84 14.62 2.31 -9.70
C GLN A 84 15.60 3.07 -8.79
N THR A 85 16.77 2.48 -8.57
CA THR A 85 17.86 3.14 -7.85
C THR A 85 18.25 4.44 -8.55
N PRO A 86 18.12 5.60 -7.87
CA PRO A 86 18.56 6.86 -8.42
C PRO A 86 20.07 6.85 -8.71
N SER A 87 20.49 7.51 -9.79
CA SER A 87 21.92 7.65 -10.11
C SER A 87 22.66 8.59 -9.15
N SER A 88 21.95 9.48 -8.46
CA SER A 88 22.50 10.35 -7.43
C SER A 88 22.51 9.64 -6.07
N PHE A 89 23.68 9.55 -5.43
CA PHE A 89 23.83 8.98 -4.10
C PHE A 89 22.97 9.67 -3.03
N LEU A 90 22.79 10.99 -3.13
CA LEU A 90 21.92 11.74 -2.22
C LEU A 90 20.47 11.22 -2.32
N ARG A 91 19.91 11.22 -3.53
CA ARG A 91 18.55 10.70 -3.76
C ARG A 91 18.42 9.23 -3.43
N GLN A 92 19.48 8.44 -3.67
CA GLN A 92 19.51 7.03 -3.31
C GLN A 92 19.36 6.86 -1.80
N SER A 93 20.12 7.61 -0.99
CA SER A 93 20.01 7.56 0.47
C SER A 93 18.62 7.95 0.98
N GLU A 94 17.95 8.91 0.33
CA GLU A 94 16.59 9.33 0.69
C GLU A 94 15.56 8.23 0.45
N VAL A 95 15.61 7.54 -0.70
CA VAL A 95 14.62 6.49 -1.02
C VAL A 95 15.01 5.11 -0.51
N PHE A 96 16.22 4.93 0.01
CA PHE A 96 16.66 3.64 0.52
C PHE A 96 15.88 3.28 1.79
N SER A 97 15.12 2.19 1.73
CA SER A 97 14.51 1.57 2.90
C SER A 97 15.50 0.57 3.49
N PRO A 98 16.02 0.81 4.71
CA PRO A 98 16.87 -0.16 5.39
C PRO A 98 16.15 -1.49 5.61
N TYR A 99 14.82 -1.44 5.82
CA TYR A 99 13.98 -2.61 6.04
C TYR A 99 13.91 -3.52 4.81
N LYS A 100 13.77 -2.96 3.60
CA LYS A 100 13.73 -3.74 2.36
C LYS A 100 15.10 -3.89 1.68
N SER A 101 16.14 -3.22 2.19
CA SER A 101 17.48 -3.15 1.58
C SER A 101 17.46 -2.71 0.10
N HIS A 102 16.50 -1.85 -0.25
CA HIS A 102 16.29 -1.38 -1.62
C HIS A 102 15.77 0.06 -1.63
N CYS A 103 15.92 0.73 -2.78
CA CYS A 103 15.25 2.00 -3.03
C CYS A 103 13.75 1.75 -3.19
N THR A 104 12.95 2.42 -2.36
CA THR A 104 11.50 2.22 -2.27
C THR A 104 10.78 3.54 -2.06
N PHE A 105 9.53 3.57 -2.48
CA PHE A 105 8.56 4.55 -2.02
C PHE A 105 7.53 3.87 -1.12
N LYS A 106 7.07 4.58 -0.10
CA LYS A 106 6.06 4.17 0.87
C LYS A 106 4.75 4.91 0.60
N GLY A 107 3.63 4.20 0.73
CA GLY A 107 2.30 4.79 0.74
C GLY A 107 1.39 4.08 1.73
N LEU A 108 0.42 4.79 2.27
CA LEU A 108 -0.64 4.24 3.11
C LEU A 108 -1.81 3.83 2.24
N ILE A 109 -2.20 2.57 2.37
CA ILE A 109 -3.42 2.03 1.81
C ILE A 109 -4.41 1.81 2.95
N GLY A 110 -5.64 2.25 2.74
CA GLY A 110 -6.75 1.94 3.62
C GLY A 110 -7.81 1.12 2.92
N MET A 111 -8.25 0.06 3.58
CA MET A 111 -9.33 -0.80 3.13
C MET A 111 -10.45 -0.82 4.16
N ALA A 112 -11.69 -0.74 3.72
CA ALA A 112 -12.82 -1.13 4.56
C ALA A 112 -12.67 -2.61 4.94
N PRO A 113 -13.21 -3.06 6.07
CA PRO A 113 -12.94 -4.44 6.51
C PRO A 113 -13.58 -5.52 5.62
N HIS A 114 -14.50 -5.14 4.73
CA HIS A 114 -15.02 -6.01 3.67
C HIS A 114 -14.15 -6.04 2.40
N GLY A 115 -12.93 -5.49 2.45
CA GLY A 115 -11.92 -5.58 1.40
C GLY A 115 -11.92 -4.45 0.36
N ALA A 116 -12.87 -3.51 0.42
CA ALA A 116 -12.87 -2.39 -0.52
C ALA A 116 -11.79 -1.36 -0.18
N VAL A 117 -11.01 -0.91 -1.17
CA VAL A 117 -10.05 0.19 -0.98
C VAL A 117 -10.80 1.50 -0.76
N THR A 118 -10.56 2.15 0.37
CA THR A 118 -11.23 3.39 0.79
C THR A 118 -10.28 4.57 0.93
N PHE A 119 -8.98 4.32 0.93
CA PHE A 119 -7.97 5.37 1.07
C PHE A 119 -6.67 4.98 0.35
N VAL A 120 -6.07 5.94 -0.35
CA VAL A 120 -4.74 5.81 -0.98
C VAL A 120 -4.01 7.13 -0.80
N SER A 121 -2.85 7.10 -0.17
CA SER A 121 -2.05 8.31 0.01
C SER A 121 -1.14 8.62 -1.18
N SER A 122 -0.54 9.81 -1.17
CA SER A 122 0.67 10.09 -1.94
C SER A 122 1.82 9.18 -1.50
N LEU A 123 2.81 9.03 -2.38
CA LEU A 123 4.02 8.26 -2.11
C LEU A 123 5.13 9.14 -1.54
N TYR A 124 5.87 8.60 -0.57
CA TYR A 124 6.99 9.27 0.10
C TYR A 124 8.22 8.37 0.10
N ALA A 125 9.39 8.96 0.36
CA ALA A 125 10.65 8.25 0.34
C ALA A 125 10.68 7.14 1.41
N GLY A 126 11.19 5.96 1.06
CA GLY A 126 11.15 4.78 1.93
C GLY A 126 11.98 4.87 3.21
N SER A 127 12.89 5.84 3.31
CA SER A 127 13.66 6.09 4.54
C SER A 127 12.83 6.71 5.67
N VAL A 128 11.71 7.35 5.35
CA VAL A 128 10.87 8.04 6.35
C VAL A 128 10.11 7.02 7.19
N SER A 129 9.95 7.31 8.48
CA SER A 129 9.24 6.42 9.38
C SER A 129 7.74 6.42 9.11
N ASP A 130 7.14 5.27 9.32
CA ASP A 130 5.72 5.02 9.12
C ASP A 130 4.83 5.98 9.94
N LYS A 131 5.25 6.31 11.16
CA LYS A 131 4.57 7.26 12.06
C LYS A 131 4.63 8.70 11.55
N GLU A 132 5.78 9.13 11.03
CA GLU A 132 5.91 10.48 10.44
C GLU A 132 5.06 10.60 9.18
N LEU A 133 5.10 9.57 8.33
CA LEU A 133 4.30 9.53 7.11
C LEU A 133 2.80 9.53 7.40
N PHE A 134 2.37 8.83 8.45
CA PHE A 134 0.96 8.81 8.88
C PHE A 134 0.35 10.21 9.04
N LYS A 135 1.11 11.14 9.64
CA LYS A 135 0.68 12.54 9.82
C LYS A 135 0.59 13.30 8.50
N LEU A 136 1.41 12.93 7.51
CA LEU A 136 1.46 13.56 6.19
C LEU A 136 0.44 12.99 5.20
N PHE A 137 0.00 11.75 5.39
CA PHE A 137 -0.88 11.07 4.45
C PHE A 137 -2.27 11.69 4.35
N GLY A 138 -2.72 12.45 5.36
CA GLY A 138 -3.97 13.20 5.29
C GLY A 138 -5.22 12.39 5.64
N ILE A 139 -5.07 11.24 6.32
CA ILE A 139 -6.20 10.42 6.76
C ILE A 139 -6.86 10.92 8.04
N VAL A 140 -6.11 11.57 8.94
CA VAL A 140 -6.59 12.02 10.26
C VAL A 140 -7.87 12.86 10.18
N PRO A 141 -8.03 13.82 9.24
CA PRO A 141 -9.27 14.60 9.11
C PRO A 141 -10.51 13.79 8.73
N LEU A 142 -10.34 12.57 8.21
CA LEU A 142 -11.45 11.67 7.83
C LEU A 142 -11.93 10.81 9.01
N LEU A 143 -11.12 10.69 10.07
CA LEU A 143 -11.38 9.84 11.22
C LEU A 143 -12.20 10.59 12.28
N LYS A 144 -13.28 9.97 12.73
CA LYS A 144 -14.15 10.51 13.79
C LYS A 144 -13.89 9.78 15.12
N PRO A 145 -14.14 10.42 16.28
CA PRO A 145 -13.85 9.79 17.59
C PRO A 145 -14.57 8.47 17.87
N HIS A 146 -15.75 8.25 17.28
CA HIS A 146 -16.53 7.00 17.42
C HIS A 146 -16.13 5.89 16.44
N MET A 147 -15.19 6.17 15.53
CA MET A 147 -14.65 5.16 14.62
C MET A 147 -13.50 4.41 15.29
N ALA A 148 -13.11 3.30 14.67
CA ALA A 148 -11.84 2.65 14.91
C ALA A 148 -11.05 2.48 13.62
N ILE A 149 -9.73 2.54 13.74
CA ILE A 149 -8.81 2.04 12.71
C ILE A 149 -8.20 0.73 13.17
N MET A 150 -7.92 -0.16 12.24
CA MET A 150 -7.16 -1.37 12.50
C MET A 150 -5.82 -1.28 11.79
N VAL A 151 -4.73 -1.56 12.49
CA VAL A 151 -3.36 -1.41 11.97
C VAL A 151 -2.48 -2.59 12.41
N ASP A 152 -1.36 -2.80 11.71
CA ASP A 152 -0.38 -3.80 12.14
C ASP A 152 0.25 -3.45 13.50
N LYS A 153 0.71 -4.46 14.23
CA LYS A 153 1.28 -4.33 15.59
C LYS A 153 2.42 -3.32 15.67
N GLY A 154 3.25 -3.23 14.62
CA GLY A 154 4.37 -2.30 14.55
C GLY A 154 3.98 -0.84 14.31
N PHE A 155 2.70 -0.56 13.99
CA PHE A 155 2.23 0.75 13.61
C PHE A 155 1.70 1.51 14.83
N LEU A 156 2.56 2.30 15.45
CA LEU A 156 2.28 3.02 16.70
C LEU A 156 1.77 4.44 16.42
N VAL A 157 0.45 4.57 16.25
CA VAL A 157 -0.23 5.84 15.88
C VAL A 157 -1.31 6.28 16.85
N ASP A 158 -1.39 5.69 18.05
CA ASP A 158 -2.43 5.99 19.06
C ASP A 158 -2.46 7.48 19.43
N ASP A 159 -1.30 8.12 19.48
CA ASP A 159 -1.13 9.54 19.79
C ASP A 159 -1.39 10.47 18.60
N CYS A 160 -1.68 9.90 17.42
CA CYS A 160 -1.83 10.64 16.17
C CYS A 160 -3.28 10.66 15.66
N VAL A 161 -4.19 9.91 16.28
CA VAL A 161 -5.59 9.78 15.82
C VAL A 161 -6.59 10.15 16.92
N PRO A 162 -7.77 10.67 16.54
CA PRO A 162 -8.82 10.98 17.51
C PRO A 162 -9.67 9.76 17.91
N CYS A 163 -9.39 8.58 17.33
CA CYS A 163 -10.28 7.43 17.31
C CYS A 163 -9.61 6.19 17.93
N LYS A 164 -10.36 5.10 18.11
CA LYS A 164 -9.81 3.85 18.65
C LYS A 164 -8.84 3.20 17.67
N VAL A 165 -7.79 2.56 18.18
CA VAL A 165 -6.83 1.81 17.36
C VAL A 165 -6.84 0.34 17.77
N TYR A 166 -7.22 -0.54 16.85
CA TYR A 166 -7.11 -1.97 17.00
C TYR A 166 -5.79 -2.46 16.41
N ARG A 167 -5.11 -3.32 17.16
CA ARG A 167 -3.96 -4.12 16.69
C ARG A 167 -4.26 -5.57 17.03
N PRO A 168 -4.94 -6.33 16.15
CA PRO A 168 -5.25 -7.73 16.41
C PRO A 168 -3.93 -8.48 16.67
N ALA A 169 -3.93 -9.32 17.69
CA ALA A 169 -2.76 -10.12 18.00
C ALA A 169 -2.53 -11.10 16.84
N PHE A 170 -1.39 -10.96 16.14
CA PHE A 170 -0.83 -12.10 15.43
C PHE A 170 -0.75 -13.28 16.40
N LEU A 171 -1.09 -14.49 15.94
CA LEU A 171 -1.03 -15.77 16.65
C LEU A 171 0.34 -15.99 17.32
N SER A 172 0.59 -15.27 18.41
CA SER A 172 1.83 -15.26 19.18
C SER A 172 1.72 -16.19 20.38
N SER A 173 0.57 -16.85 20.54
CA SER A 173 0.32 -17.91 21.51
C SER A 173 0.22 -19.32 20.89
N ARG A 174 0.37 -19.49 19.56
CA ARG A 174 0.60 -20.82 18.98
C ARG A 174 2.07 -20.98 18.64
N LYS A 175 2.79 -21.79 19.42
CA LYS A 175 4.09 -22.35 19.05
C LYS A 175 3.92 -23.14 17.75
N GLN A 176 4.23 -22.50 16.62
CA GLN A 176 4.20 -23.08 15.26
C GLN A 176 2.82 -23.63 14.82
N MET A 177 2.50 -23.44 13.53
CA MET A 177 1.44 -24.24 12.91
C MET A 177 1.85 -25.70 12.95
N THR A 178 0.96 -26.60 13.39
CA THR A 178 1.19 -28.03 13.30
C THR A 178 1.24 -28.45 11.82
N GLY A 179 2.02 -29.49 11.50
CA GLY A 179 2.28 -29.93 10.12
C GLY A 179 1.02 -30.24 9.28
N ASP A 180 -0.12 -30.46 9.95
CA ASP A 180 -1.42 -30.71 9.31
C ASP A 180 -2.13 -29.43 8.82
N GLU A 181 -1.81 -28.25 9.36
CA GLU A 181 -2.30 -26.96 8.83
C GLU A 181 -1.50 -26.52 7.59
N VAL A 182 -0.21 -26.89 7.51
CA VAL A 182 0.66 -26.59 6.36
C VAL A 182 0.19 -27.35 5.11
N LYS A 183 -0.16 -28.64 5.26
CA LYS A 183 -0.68 -29.46 4.14
C LYS A 183 -2.02 -28.99 3.60
N ARG A 184 -2.87 -28.37 4.43
CA ARG A 184 -4.16 -27.82 3.96
C ARG A 184 -4.01 -26.52 3.18
N ARG A 185 -2.97 -25.72 3.44
CA ARG A 185 -2.73 -24.45 2.73
C ARG A 185 -2.08 -24.63 1.35
N GLU A 186 -1.28 -25.68 1.15
CA GLU A 186 -0.75 -26.00 -0.19
C GLU A 186 -1.85 -26.38 -1.20
N HIS A 187 -3.03 -26.80 -0.73
CA HIS A 187 -4.14 -27.23 -1.59
C HIS A 187 -5.22 -26.17 -1.82
N ASN A 188 -5.16 -25.00 -1.19
CA ASN A 188 -6.17 -23.95 -1.43
C ASN A 188 -5.58 -22.53 -1.31
N PRO A 189 -5.09 -21.94 -2.42
CA PRO A 189 -4.39 -20.66 -2.43
C PRO A 189 -5.30 -19.42 -2.36
N LEU A 190 -6.59 -19.55 -2.02
CA LEU A 190 -7.58 -18.45 -2.08
C LEU A 190 -7.87 -17.77 -0.73
N LEU A 191 -6.90 -17.74 0.20
CA LEU A 191 -7.01 -16.93 1.42
C LEU A 191 -5.80 -15.99 1.52
N VAL A 192 -5.88 -14.91 0.74
CA VAL A 192 -5.22 -13.61 1.00
C VAL A 192 -6.28 -12.54 0.85
#